data_AF-A0A846X7M9-F1
#
_entry.id   AF-A0A846X7M9-F1
#
_cell.length_a   1.000
_cell.length_b   1.000
_cell.length_c   1.000
_cell.angle_alpha   90.00
_cell.angle_beta   90.00
_cell.angle_gamma   90.00
#
_symmetry.space_group_name_H-M   'P 1'
#
loop_
_entity.id
_entity.type
_entity.pdbx_description
1 polymer ?
#
loop_
_entity_poly.entity_id
_entity_poly.type
_entity_poly.pdbx_seq_one_letter_code
_entity_poly.pdbx_strand_id
1 'polypeptide(L)'
;MTGIKTVDVYTCREILRIRAGVEQYAAPDGFGEYYWTELLRGCAESDALEATWEHYRTRARPLMPADILGRARARHNARLAMVAGITERLLRERTGLDWSPGRIARWQNTFETEVGRGADIDDACDTADFDAHEYSGNSDTAPPHALGPPEAPRETQLCRS
;
A
#
# COMPACT_ATOMS: atom_id res chain seq x y z
N MET A 1 -33.59 28.89 1.35
CA MET A 1 -32.26 29.24 0.79
C MET A 1 -31.45 27.95 0.70
N THR A 2 -31.33 27.40 -0.50
CA THR A 2 -30.55 26.19 -0.79
C THR A 2 -29.07 26.54 -0.72
N GLY A 3 -28.45 26.23 0.42
CA GLY A 3 -27.01 26.39 0.60
C GLY A 3 -26.29 25.60 -0.50
N ILE A 4 -25.60 26.32 -1.38
CA ILE A 4 -24.70 25.73 -2.35
C ILE A 4 -23.72 24.87 -1.56
N LYS A 5 -23.73 23.56 -1.83
CA LYS A 5 -22.83 22.59 -1.19
C LYS A 5 -21.42 23.06 -1.48
N THR A 6 -20.71 23.56 -0.47
CA THR A 6 -19.25 23.64 -0.50
C THR A 6 -18.75 22.21 -0.50
N VAL A 7 -18.69 21.64 -1.71
CA VAL A 7 -17.73 20.61 -2.05
C VAL A 7 -16.41 21.11 -1.49
N ASP A 8 -15.77 20.33 -0.62
CA ASP A 8 -14.45 20.69 -0.13
C ASP A 8 -13.53 20.79 -1.35
N VAL A 9 -13.29 22.04 -1.76
CA VAL A 9 -12.60 22.40 -2.99
C VAL A 9 -11.22 21.77 -2.98
N TYR A 10 -10.65 21.46 -1.81
CA TYR A 10 -9.37 20.78 -1.64
C TYR A 10 -9.46 19.28 -1.95
N THR A 11 -10.44 18.55 -1.43
CA THR A 11 -10.62 17.11 -1.73
C THR A 11 -10.94 16.88 -3.21
N CYS A 12 -11.79 17.73 -3.80
CA CYS A 12 -12.06 17.67 -5.23
C CYS A 12 -10.87 18.18 -6.07
N ARG A 13 -10.10 19.17 -5.60
CA ARG A 13 -8.86 19.59 -6.28
C ARG A 13 -7.84 18.48 -6.32
N GLU A 14 -7.62 17.75 -5.23
CA GLU A 14 -6.59 16.71 -5.18
C GLU A 14 -6.96 15.51 -6.05
N ILE A 15 -8.23 15.11 -5.98
CA ILE A 15 -8.84 14.12 -6.89
C ILE A 15 -8.72 14.55 -8.37
N LEU A 16 -8.95 15.83 -8.69
CA LEU A 16 -8.83 16.34 -10.07
C LEU A 16 -7.37 16.59 -10.49
N ARG A 17 -6.46 16.86 -9.55
CA ARG A 17 -5.02 17.06 -9.77
C ARG A 17 -4.35 15.76 -10.19
N ILE A 18 -4.73 14.65 -9.55
CA ILE A 18 -4.32 13.29 -9.92
C ILE A 18 -4.83 12.94 -11.34
N ARG A 19 -6.09 13.31 -11.66
CA ARG A 19 -6.72 13.09 -12.99
C ARG A 19 -6.05 13.84 -14.15
N ALA A 20 -5.50 15.03 -13.91
CA ALA A 20 -5.07 15.90 -15.00
C ALA A 20 -3.67 15.59 -15.56
N GLY A 21 -2.85 14.75 -14.90
CA GLY A 21 -1.46 14.51 -15.33
C GLY A 21 -0.61 15.79 -15.30
N VAL A 22 -0.98 16.77 -14.48
CA VAL A 22 -0.44 18.14 -14.53
C VAL A 22 0.58 18.34 -13.41
N GLU A 23 1.85 18.35 -13.80
CA GLU A 23 2.99 18.95 -13.07
C GLU A 23 2.88 20.49 -12.95
N GLN A 24 1.69 21.07 -12.75
CA GLN A 24 1.56 22.51 -12.49
C GLN A 24 1.23 22.78 -11.02
N TYR A 25 2.30 22.91 -10.26
CA TYR A 25 2.51 23.82 -9.13
C TYR A 25 1.28 24.29 -8.32
N ALA A 26 1.18 23.77 -7.10
CA ALA A 26 1.29 24.55 -5.86
C ALA A 26 1.99 23.64 -4.84
N ALA A 27 2.91 24.18 -4.03
CA ALA A 27 3.46 23.47 -2.89
C ALA A 27 2.33 23.15 -1.90
N PRO A 28 2.38 22.01 -1.19
CA PRO A 28 1.29 21.60 -0.33
C PRO A 28 1.01 22.66 0.75
N ASP A 29 -0.20 23.22 0.75
CA ASP A 29 -0.63 24.22 1.71
C ASP A 29 -1.20 23.54 2.98
N GLY A 30 -0.38 22.70 3.62
CA GLY A 30 -0.59 22.23 5.00
C GLY A 30 -0.77 20.72 5.23
N PHE A 31 -0.81 20.35 6.52
CA PHE A 31 -0.84 18.96 7.03
C PHE A 31 -1.99 18.07 6.52
N GLY A 32 -3.04 18.64 5.92
CA GLY A 32 -4.23 17.91 5.46
C GLY A 32 -4.03 17.09 4.18
N GLU A 33 -3.18 17.52 3.26
CA GLU A 33 -2.96 16.84 1.96
C GLU A 33 -2.13 15.55 2.12
N TYR A 34 -1.12 15.59 3.01
CA TYR A 34 -0.36 14.39 3.41
C TYR A 34 -1.26 13.34 4.08
N TYR A 35 -2.23 13.77 4.89
CA TYR A 35 -3.13 12.87 5.61
C TYR A 35 -3.97 12.00 4.66
N TRP A 36 -4.53 12.58 3.60
CA TRP A 36 -5.36 11.84 2.65
C TRP A 36 -4.56 10.94 1.72
N THR A 37 -3.40 11.41 1.26
CA THR A 37 -2.51 10.62 0.41
C THR A 37 -2.02 9.36 1.14
N GLU A 38 -1.62 9.49 2.40
CA GLU A 38 -1.21 8.34 3.22
C GLU A 38 -2.37 7.38 3.51
N LEU A 39 -3.56 7.92 3.83
CA LEU A 39 -4.72 7.08 4.11
C LEU A 39 -5.20 6.28 2.89
N LEU A 40 -5.08 6.86 1.69
CA LEU A 40 -5.59 6.25 0.45
C LEU A 40 -4.53 5.49 -0.34
N ARG A 41 -3.27 5.47 0.10
CA ARG A 41 -2.14 4.79 -0.57
C ARG A 41 -2.42 3.32 -0.93
N GLY A 42 -3.22 2.62 -0.13
CA GLY A 42 -3.61 1.22 -0.34
C GLY A 42 -4.88 1.02 -1.16
N CYS A 43 -5.59 2.09 -1.53
CA CYS A 43 -6.84 2.00 -2.28
C CYS A 43 -6.57 2.13 -3.78
N ALA A 44 -7.39 1.45 -4.58
CA ALA A 44 -7.53 1.81 -5.99
C ALA A 44 -8.04 3.26 -6.07
N GLU A 45 -7.42 4.07 -6.92
CA GLU A 45 -7.84 5.47 -7.12
C GLU A 45 -9.31 5.54 -7.54
N SER A 46 -9.70 4.71 -8.50
CA SER A 46 -11.07 4.60 -9.01
C SER A 46 -12.09 4.32 -7.89
N ASP A 47 -11.75 3.47 -6.93
CA ASP A 47 -12.62 3.16 -5.80
C ASP A 47 -12.79 4.33 -4.85
N ALA A 48 -11.71 5.07 -4.58
CA ALA A 48 -11.77 6.27 -3.74
C ALA A 48 -12.62 7.37 -4.39
N LEU A 49 -12.49 7.53 -5.72
CA LEU A 49 -13.29 8.45 -6.52
C LEU A 49 -14.77 8.08 -6.50
N GLU A 50 -15.09 6.82 -6.79
CA GLU A 50 -16.47 6.34 -6.78
C GLU A 50 -17.10 6.43 -5.39
N ALA A 51 -16.36 6.10 -4.34
CA ALA A 51 -16.81 6.24 -2.96
C ALA A 51 -17.13 7.70 -2.59
N THR A 52 -16.32 8.63 -3.08
CA THR A 52 -16.50 10.08 -2.91
C THR A 52 -17.73 10.58 -3.65
N TRP A 53 -17.89 10.23 -4.93
CA TRP A 53 -19.06 10.60 -5.72
C TRP A 53 -20.35 10.02 -5.18
N GLU A 54 -20.33 8.76 -4.75
CA GLU A 54 -21.47 8.11 -4.10
C GLU A 54 -21.87 8.82 -2.80
N HIS A 55 -20.90 9.33 -2.02
CA HIS A 55 -21.19 10.07 -0.78
C HIS A 55 -21.94 11.36 -1.09
N TYR A 56 -21.46 12.16 -2.03
CA TYR A 56 -22.12 13.41 -2.39
C TYR A 56 -23.52 13.23 -2.99
N ARG A 57 -23.78 12.09 -3.64
CA ARG A 57 -25.11 11.71 -4.14
C ARG A 57 -26.08 11.30 -3.03
N THR A 58 -25.60 10.64 -1.99
CA THR A 58 -26.45 9.94 -1.01
C THR A 58 -26.49 10.56 0.38
N ARG A 59 -25.54 11.43 0.73
CA ARG A 59 -25.40 12.02 2.07
C ARG A 59 -25.38 13.54 1.99
N ALA A 60 -26.04 14.17 2.97
CA ALA A 60 -26.05 15.62 3.13
C ALA A 60 -24.98 16.14 4.11
N ARG A 61 -24.25 15.22 4.79
CA ARG A 61 -23.21 15.56 5.77
C ARG A 61 -21.81 15.59 5.13
N PRO A 62 -20.82 16.23 5.80
CA PRO A 62 -19.42 16.18 5.37
C PRO A 62 -18.90 14.75 5.19
N LEU A 63 -17.98 14.59 4.23
CA LEU A 63 -17.28 13.33 3.95
C LEU A 63 -16.23 13.08 5.01
N MET A 64 -16.23 11.86 5.58
CA MET A 64 -15.22 11.44 6.55
C MET A 64 -14.31 10.36 5.93
N PRO A 65 -13.04 10.24 6.35
CA PRO A 65 -12.15 9.21 5.83
C PRO A 65 -12.70 7.78 5.91
N ALA A 66 -13.38 7.47 7.01
CA ALA A 66 -14.01 6.17 7.21
C ALA A 66 -15.07 5.84 6.13
N ASP A 67 -15.75 6.84 5.58
CA ASP A 67 -16.75 6.64 4.52
C ASP A 67 -16.09 6.17 3.21
N ILE A 68 -14.94 6.75 2.87
CA ILE A 68 -14.18 6.38 1.67
C ILE A 68 -13.54 5.02 1.88
N LEU A 69 -12.82 4.83 2.99
CA LEU A 69 -12.09 3.59 3.27
C LEU A 69 -13.01 2.38 3.36
N GLY A 70 -14.17 2.51 4.00
CA GLY A 70 -15.15 1.42 4.07
C GLY A 70 -15.68 1.01 2.70
N ARG A 71 -15.97 2.00 1.85
CA ARG A 71 -16.51 1.77 0.49
C ARG A 71 -15.45 1.29 -0.50
N ALA A 72 -14.23 1.80 -0.40
CA ALA A 72 -13.10 1.34 -1.20
C ALA A 72 -12.74 -0.09 -0.83
N ARG A 73 -12.70 -0.42 0.47
CA ARG A 73 -12.50 -1.79 0.94
C ARG A 73 -13.59 -2.74 0.44
N ALA A 74 -14.86 -2.31 0.41
CA ALA A 74 -15.94 -3.14 -0.12
C ALA A 74 -15.74 -3.48 -1.61
N ARG A 75 -15.33 -2.50 -2.42
CA ARG A 75 -15.03 -2.69 -3.85
C ARG A 75 -13.78 -3.55 -4.08
N HIS A 76 -12.72 -3.31 -3.29
CA HIS A 76 -11.53 -4.16 -3.25
C HIS A 76 -11.88 -5.63 -2.97
N ASN A 77 -12.64 -5.91 -1.91
CA ASN A 77 -13.05 -7.27 -1.56
C ASN A 77 -13.90 -7.91 -2.67
N ALA A 78 -14.78 -7.14 -3.32
CA ALA A 78 -15.59 -7.64 -4.43
C ALA A 78 -14.71 -8.05 -5.62
N ARG A 79 -13.68 -7.28 -5.95
CA ARG A 79 -12.71 -7.62 -7.01
C ARG A 79 -11.94 -8.89 -6.68
N LEU A 80 -11.45 -9.03 -5.45
CA LEU A 80 -10.78 -10.27 -5.00
C LEU A 80 -11.70 -11.50 -5.09
N ALA A 81 -12.97 -11.35 -4.69
CA ALA A 81 -13.94 -12.44 -4.81
C ALA A 81 -14.19 -12.85 -6.28
N MET A 82 -14.20 -11.90 -7.21
CA MET A 82 -14.37 -12.18 -8.64
C MET A 82 -13.20 -12.96 -9.24
N VAL A 83 -11.98 -12.73 -8.76
CA VAL A 83 -10.78 -13.39 -9.29
C VAL A 83 -10.36 -14.64 -8.51
N ALA A 84 -11.05 -15.00 -7.42
CA ALA A 84 -10.63 -16.07 -6.52
C ALA A 84 -10.30 -17.40 -7.24
N GLY A 85 -11.15 -17.83 -8.17
CA GLY A 85 -10.90 -19.05 -8.95
C GLY A 85 -9.70 -18.94 -9.90
N ILE A 86 -9.38 -17.74 -10.38
CA ILE A 86 -8.19 -17.47 -11.19
C ILE A 86 -6.95 -17.51 -10.29
N THR A 87 -7.00 -16.87 -9.13
CA THR A 87 -5.94 -16.92 -8.12
C THR A 87 -5.61 -18.37 -7.73
N GLU A 88 -6.62 -19.20 -7.44
CA GLU A 88 -6.44 -20.62 -7.10
C GLU A 88 -5.77 -21.42 -8.24
N ARG A 89 -6.11 -21.13 -9.49
CA ARG A 89 -5.46 -21.75 -10.65
C ARG A 89 -3.99 -21.34 -10.75
N LEU A 90 -3.72 -20.04 -10.67
CA LEU A 90 -2.37 -19.45 -10.78
C LEU A 90 -1.44 -19.91 -9.65
N LEU A 91 -1.97 -20.11 -8.44
CA LEU A 91 -1.22 -20.66 -7.30
C LEU A 91 -0.84 -22.13 -7.52
N ARG A 92 -1.76 -22.93 -8.08
CA ARG A 92 -1.47 -24.34 -8.41
C ARG A 92 -0.39 -24.47 -9.47
N GLU A 93 -0.44 -23.62 -10.50
CA GLU A 93 0.59 -23.58 -11.54
C GLU A 93 1.98 -23.31 -10.94
N ARG A 94 2.09 -22.30 -10.07
CA ARG A 94 3.36 -21.95 -9.39
C ARG A 94 3.83 -23.00 -8.40
N THR A 95 2.90 -23.67 -7.72
CA THR A 95 3.23 -24.82 -6.86
C THR A 95 3.82 -25.97 -7.69
N GLY A 96 3.33 -26.17 -8.92
CA GLY A 96 3.90 -27.13 -9.87
C GLY A 96 5.28 -26.76 -10.43
N LEU A 97 5.74 -25.52 -10.22
CA LEU A 97 7.09 -25.04 -10.56
C LEU A 97 8.07 -25.16 -9.38
N ASP A 98 7.72 -25.92 -8.34
CA ASP A 98 8.52 -26.11 -7.13
C ASP A 98 8.86 -24.79 -6.40
N TRP A 99 7.97 -23.79 -6.46
CA TRP A 99 8.14 -22.57 -5.69
C TRP A 99 8.06 -22.85 -4.18
N SER A 100 8.94 -22.22 -3.40
CA SER A 100 8.90 -22.35 -1.95
C SER A 100 7.61 -21.75 -1.36
N PRO A 101 7.13 -22.23 -0.20
CA PRO A 101 5.93 -21.68 0.44
C PRO A 101 6.01 -20.18 0.72
N GLY A 102 7.18 -19.67 1.12
CA GLY A 102 7.39 -18.24 1.34
C GLY A 102 7.30 -17.42 0.06
N ARG A 103 7.75 -17.99 -1.06
CA ARG A 103 7.66 -17.37 -2.38
C ARG A 103 6.22 -17.35 -2.90
N ILE A 104 5.47 -18.44 -2.68
CA ILE A 104 4.04 -18.51 -3.00
C ILE A 104 3.24 -17.48 -2.19
N ALA A 105 3.49 -17.39 -0.87
CA ALA A 105 2.80 -16.44 -0.01
C ALA A 105 3.07 -14.98 -0.41
N ARG A 106 4.32 -14.66 -0.77
CA ARG A 106 4.69 -13.33 -1.27
C ARG A 106 4.00 -13.02 -2.59
N TRP A 107 4.08 -13.94 -3.54
CA TRP A 107 3.39 -13.80 -4.82
C TRP A 107 1.90 -13.55 -4.64
N GLN A 108 1.23 -14.34 -3.78
CA GLN A 108 -0.19 -14.17 -3.50
C GLN A 108 -0.49 -12.78 -2.92
N ASN A 109 0.32 -12.32 -1.96
CA ASN A 109 0.14 -11.02 -1.33
C ASN A 109 0.26 -9.88 -2.35
N THR A 110 1.28 -9.93 -3.20
CA THR A 110 1.53 -8.91 -4.24
C THR A 110 0.42 -8.95 -5.29
N PHE A 111 0.05 -10.14 -5.77
CA PHE A 111 -1.03 -10.31 -6.74
C PHE A 111 -2.38 -9.77 -6.24
N GLU A 112 -2.80 -10.16 -5.03
CA GLU A 112 -4.05 -9.67 -4.44
C GLU A 112 -4.00 -8.16 -4.16
N THR A 113 -2.82 -7.62 -3.82
CA THR A 113 -2.64 -6.17 -3.64
C THR A 113 -2.86 -5.43 -4.96
N GLU A 114 -2.27 -5.89 -6.06
CA GLU A 114 -2.38 -5.24 -7.37
C GLU A 114 -3.76 -5.39 -8.00
N VAL A 115 -4.35 -6.60 -7.96
CA VAL A 115 -5.76 -6.80 -8.33
C VAL A 115 -6.64 -5.92 -7.46
N GLY A 116 -6.31 -5.80 -6.17
CA GLY A 116 -6.93 -4.93 -5.19
C GLY A 116 -6.75 -3.44 -5.43
N ARG A 117 -5.78 -3.03 -6.23
CA ARG A 117 -5.58 -1.66 -6.74
C ARG A 117 -6.24 -1.42 -8.09
N GLY A 118 -6.75 -2.48 -8.72
CA GLY A 118 -7.50 -2.40 -9.96
C GLY A 118 -6.66 -2.67 -11.20
N ALA A 119 -5.45 -3.22 -11.01
CA ALA A 119 -4.69 -3.80 -12.11
C ALA A 119 -5.50 -4.92 -12.76
N ASP A 120 -5.29 -5.11 -14.06
CA ASP A 120 -5.76 -6.32 -14.71
C ASP A 120 -4.95 -7.55 -14.24
N ILE A 121 -5.40 -8.72 -14.65
CA ILE A 121 -4.84 -9.98 -14.15
C ILE A 121 -3.41 -10.19 -14.66
N ASP A 122 -3.11 -9.75 -15.87
CA ASP A 122 -1.81 -9.99 -16.50
C ASP A 122 -0.76 -9.05 -15.87
N ASP A 123 -1.07 -7.76 -15.72
CA ASP A 123 -0.23 -6.78 -15.04
C ASP A 123 0.03 -7.15 -13.56
N ALA A 124 -1.02 -7.64 -12.88
CA ALA A 124 -0.89 -8.12 -11.50
C ALA A 124 -0.01 -9.38 -11.42
N CYS A 125 -0.09 -10.28 -12.40
CA CYS A 125 0.78 -11.45 -12.48
C CYS A 125 2.23 -11.06 -12.69
N ASP A 126 2.50 -10.18 -13.66
CA ASP A 126 3.86 -9.73 -13.99
C ASP A 126 4.54 -9.07 -12.79
N THR A 127 3.81 -8.19 -12.09
CA THR A 127 4.30 -7.54 -10.86
C THR A 127 4.58 -8.55 -9.75
N ALA A 128 3.66 -9.49 -9.53
CA ALA A 128 3.82 -10.51 -8.50
C ALA A 128 4.94 -11.51 -8.80
N ASP A 129 5.12 -11.88 -10.07
CA ASP A 129 6.21 -12.76 -10.51
C ASP A 129 7.57 -12.07 -10.33
N PHE A 130 7.67 -10.80 -10.72
CA PHE A 130 8.86 -9.98 -10.49
C PHE A 130 9.23 -9.90 -9.01
N ASP A 131 8.28 -9.51 -8.15
CA ASP A 131 8.49 -9.37 -6.71
C ASP A 131 8.84 -10.70 -6.01
N ALA A 132 8.23 -11.80 -6.45
CA ALA A 132 8.54 -13.13 -5.95
C ALA A 132 9.94 -13.62 -6.35
N HIS A 133 10.52 -13.10 -7.44
CA HIS A 133 11.86 -13.43 -7.93
C HIS A 133 12.96 -12.53 -7.33
N GLU A 134 12.71 -11.24 -7.12
CA GLU A 134 13.67 -10.31 -6.50
C GLU A 134 14.06 -10.70 -5.06
N TYR A 135 13.24 -11.52 -4.39
CA TYR A 135 13.52 -12.02 -3.05
C TYR A 135 14.50 -13.20 -2.98
N SER A 136 15.22 -13.54 -4.05
CA SER A 136 16.15 -14.68 -4.03
C SER A 136 17.45 -14.46 -3.23
N GLY A 137 17.54 -13.45 -2.35
CA GLY A 137 18.75 -13.24 -1.53
C GLY A 137 18.61 -12.17 -0.45
N ASN A 138 18.36 -12.61 0.79
CA ASN A 138 19.06 -12.14 2.01
C ASN A 138 18.48 -12.77 3.28
N SER A 139 18.53 -14.10 3.39
CA SER A 139 18.31 -14.78 4.68
C SER A 139 19.40 -15.80 5.00
N ASP A 140 20.65 -15.52 4.59
CA ASP A 140 21.80 -16.32 5.00
C ASP A 140 23.05 -15.48 5.28
N THR A 141 22.85 -14.26 5.80
CA THR A 141 23.90 -13.56 6.52
C THR A 141 23.75 -13.90 8.00
N ALA A 142 24.26 -15.07 8.38
CA ALA A 142 24.60 -15.30 9.78
C ALA A 142 25.47 -14.13 10.26
N PRO A 143 25.13 -13.44 11.36
CA PRO A 143 25.98 -12.38 11.87
C PRO A 143 27.36 -12.99 12.17
N PRO A 144 28.47 -12.40 11.69
CA PRO A 144 29.79 -12.88 12.05
C PRO A 144 29.91 -12.80 13.56
N HIS A 145 30.26 -13.93 14.18
CA HIS A 145 30.64 -14.10 15.57
C HIS A 145 30.89 -12.78 16.31
N ALA A 146 29.95 -12.39 17.16
CA ALA A 146 30.24 -11.42 18.22
C ALA A 146 31.28 -12.08 19.14
N LEU A 147 32.54 -11.76 18.87
CA LEU A 147 33.64 -11.91 19.80
C LEU A 147 33.23 -11.34 21.16
N GLY A 148 33.66 -12.04 22.21
CA GLY A 148 33.18 -11.92 23.58
C GLY A 148 33.17 -10.51 24.19
N PRO A 149 32.57 -10.39 25.39
CA PRO A 149 32.41 -9.10 26.05
C PRO A 149 33.77 -8.43 26.28
N PRO A 150 33.86 -7.10 26.12
CA PRO A 150 35.10 -6.38 26.35
C PRO A 150 35.53 -6.52 27.81
N GLU A 151 36.72 -7.09 28.02
CA GLU A 151 37.41 -7.06 29.31
C GLU A 151 37.54 -5.61 29.80
N ALA A 152 37.16 -5.39 31.06
CA ALA A 152 37.30 -4.10 31.72
C ALA A 152 38.77 -3.64 31.76
N PRO A 153 39.07 -2.35 31.56
CA PRO A 153 40.43 -1.85 31.65
C PRO A 153 40.95 -1.97 33.09
N ARG A 154 42.09 -2.67 33.24
CA ARG A 154 42.85 -2.77 34.48
C ARG A 154 43.33 -1.39 34.91
N GLU A 155 42.86 -0.93 36.07
CA GLU A 155 43.45 0.20 36.79
C GLU A 155 44.93 -0.07 37.03
N THR A 156 45.80 0.72 36.39
CA THR A 156 47.22 0.77 36.75
C THR A 156 47.42 2.02 37.59
N GLN A 157 47.60 1.81 38.89
CA GLN A 157 48.12 2.80 39.83
C GLN A 157 49.43 3.39 39.31
N LEU A 158 49.54 4.71 39.33
CA LEU A 158 50.83 5.38 39.45
C LEU A 158 50.67 6.62 40.34
N CYS A 159 51.23 6.49 41.53
CA CYS A 159 51.32 7.47 42.60
C CYS A 159 52.25 8.65 42.26
N ARG A 160 52.14 9.67 43.14
CA ARG A 160 53.09 10.77 43.47
C ARG A 160 52.84 12.07 42.70
N SER A 161 52.76 13.24 43.34
CA SER A 161 53.35 13.69 44.62
C SER A 161 52.43 14.64 45.37
#